data_AF-A0A9E2M193-F1
#
_entry.id   AF-A0A9E2M193-F1
#
_cell.length_a   1.000
_cell.length_b   1.000
_cell.length_c   1.000
_cell.angle_alpha   90.00
_cell.angle_beta   90.00
_cell.angle_gamma   90.00
#
_symmetry.space_group_name_H-M   'P 1'
#
loop_
_entity.id
_entity.type
_entity.pdbx_description
1 polymer ?
#
loop_
_entity_poly.entity_id
_entity_poly.type
_entity_poly.pdbx_seq_one_letter_code
_entity_poly.pdbx_strand_id
1 'polypeptide(L)' 'MKAVLPVHLYGQPAEMDAIQMLSSKYGFTIIEDAAQSHLAMYS' A
#
# COMPACT_ATOMS: atom_id res chain seq x y z
N MET A 1 14.97 8.06 -7.45
CA MET A 1 13.62 7.83 -6.87
C MET A 1 13.31 6.35 -6.97
N LYS A 2 12.91 5.71 -5.86
CA LYS A 2 12.34 4.36 -5.84
C LYS A 2 10.94 4.50 -5.23
N ALA A 3 9.94 3.89 -5.88
CA ALA A 3 8.56 3.85 -5.41
C ALA A 3 8.12 2.40 -5.25
N VAL A 4 7.20 2.15 -4.32
CA VAL A 4 6.56 0.86 -4.09
C VAL A 4 5.07 1.03 -4.38
N LEU A 5 4.50 0.09 -5.13
CA LEU A 5 3.08 0.06 -5.48
C LEU A 5 2.40 -1.15 -4.79
N PRO A 6 1.82 -1.01 -3.59
CA PRO A 6 1.03 -2.06 -2.97
C PRO A 6 -0.24 -2.31 -3.78
N VAL A 7 -0.55 -3.58 -4.03
CA VAL A 7 -1.78 -4.02 -4.71
C VAL A 7 -2.66 -4.74 -3.71
N HIS A 8 -3.88 -4.24 -3.53
CA HIS A 8 -4.89 -4.85 -2.66
C HIS A 8 -5.59 -6.00 -3.40
N LEU A 9 -4.89 -7.14 -3.51
CA LEU A 9 -5.34 -8.30 -4.28
C LEU A 9 -6.65 -8.85 -3.70
N TYR A 10 -7.62 -9.11 -4.58
CA TYR A 10 -8.92 -9.71 -4.24
C TYR A 10 -9.72 -8.95 -3.18
N GLY A 11 -9.52 -7.63 -3.05
CA GLY A 11 -10.17 -6.80 -2.05
C GLY A 11 -9.60 -6.96 -0.63
N GLN A 12 -8.49 -7.67 -0.46
CA GLN A 12 -7.75 -7.70 0.79
C GLN A 12 -6.73 -6.56 0.82
N PRO A 13 -6.79 -5.66 1.82
CA PRO A 13 -5.80 -4.61 1.94
C PRO A 13 -4.39 -5.16 2.13
N ALA A 14 -3.39 -4.58 1.44
CA ALA A 14 -1.99 -4.77 1.81
C ALA A 14 -1.73 -4.24 3.23
N GLU A 15 -0.71 -4.78 3.90
CA GLU A 15 -0.31 -4.39 5.26
C GLU A 15 0.32 -2.98 5.28
N MET A 16 -0.52 -1.95 5.20
CA MET A 16 -0.11 -0.57 4.98
C MET A 16 0.71 0.00 6.15
N ASP A 17 0.49 -0.46 7.39
CA ASP A 17 1.27 -0.01 8.54
C ASP A 17 2.74 -0.48 8.46
N ALA A 18 2.95 -1.73 8.04
CA ALA A 18 4.29 -2.26 7.81
C ALA A 18 4.98 -1.55 6.64
N ILE A 19 4.24 -1.29 5.55
CA ILE A 19 4.76 -0.61 4.36
C ILE A 19 5.14 0.84 4.68
N GLN A 20 4.33 1.56 5.48
CA GLN A 20 4.63 2.91 5.94
C GLN A 20 5.87 2.96 6.84
N MET A 21 6.05 1.98 7.74
CA MET A 21 7.25 1.88 8.56
C MET A 21 8.50 1.70 7.69
N LEU A 22 8.43 0.84 6.67
CA LEU A 22 9.53 0.64 5.72
C LEU A 22 9.80 1.89 4.89
N SER A 23 8.77 2.59 4.42
CA SER A 23 8.92 3.85 3.69
C SER A 23 9.62 4.90 4.54
N SER A 24 9.23 5.04 5.80
CA SER A 24 9.88 5.95 6.76
C SER A 24 11.36 5.60 6.99
N LYS A 25 11.69 4.31 7.02
CA LYS A 25 13.06 3.83 7.23
C LYS A 25 13.96 3.99 6.00
N TYR A 26 13.41 3.82 4.80
CA TYR A 26 14.20 3.70 3.56
C TYR A 26 13.98 4.83 2.55
N GLY A 27 13.03 5.73 2.79
CA GLY A 27 12.80 6.95 2.00
C GLY A 27 12.21 6.71 0.61
N PHE A 28 11.41 5.66 0.42
CA PHE A 28 10.71 5.40 -0.85
C PHE A 28 9.28 5.92 -0.83
N THR A 29 8.78 6.35 -1.99
CA THR A 29 7.39 6.80 -2.16
C THR A 29 6.46 5.59 -2.22
N ILE A 30 5.31 5.67 -1.55
CA ILE A 30 4.23 4.67 -1.65
C ILE A 30 3.16 5.22 -2.58
N ILE A 31 2.73 4.43 -3.56
CA ILE A 31 1.59 4.73 -4.43
C ILE A 31 0.64 3.54 -4.31
N GLU A 32 -0.61 3.73 -3.92
CA GLU A 32 -1.55 2.61 -3.76
C GLU A 32 -2.29 2.32 -5.07
N ASP A 33 -2.38 1.04 -5.45
CA ASP A 33 -3.26 0.60 -6.53
C ASP A 33 -4.57 0.04 -5.97
N ALA A 34 -5.58 0.93 -5.91
CA ALA A 34 -6.93 0.61 -5.46
C ALA A 34 -7.89 0.23 -6.61
N ALA A 35 -7.39 -0.04 -7.83
CA ALA A 35 -8.24 -0.31 -9.00
C ALA A 35 -9.16 -1.54 -8.83
N GLN A 36 -8.79 -2.49 -7.95
CA GLN A 36 -9.60 -3.67 -7.61
C GLN A 36 -10.23 -3.62 -6.20
N SER A 37 -10.18 -2.46 -5.53
CA SER A 37 -10.55 -2.30 -4.12
C SER A 37 -11.65 -1.26 -3.90
N HIS A 38 -12.46 -1.00 -4.93
CA HIS A 38 -13.69 -0.22 -4.79
C HIS A 38 -14.55 -0.95 -3.74
N LEU A 39 -14.60 -0.45 -2.49
CA LEU A 39 -15.30 -0.95 -1.29
C LEU A 39 -14.46 -1.57 -0.14
N ALA A 40 -13.14 -1.77 -0.24
CA ALA A 40 -12.39 -2.26 0.94
C ALA A 40 -12.14 -1.09 1.92
N MET A 41 -12.59 -1.24 3.17
CA MET A 41 -12.20 -0.36 4.27
C MET A 41 -11.05 -1.02 5.05
N TYR A 42 -9.95 -0.30 5.20
CA TYR A 42 -8.92 -0.62 6.18
C TYR A 42 -9.43 -0.13 7.55
N SER A 43 -9.54 -1.02 8.53
CA SER A 43 -10.05 -0.74 9.88
C SER A 43 -9.00 -1.06 10.93
#